data_AF-D0NFP1-F1
#
_entry.id   AF-D0NFP1-F1
#
_cell.length_a   1.000
_cell.length_b   1.000
_cell.length_c   1.000
_cell.angle_alpha   90.00
_cell.angle_beta   90.00
_cell.angle_gamma   90.00
#
_symmetry.space_group_name_H-M   'P 1'
#
loop_
_entity.id
_entity.type
_entity.pdbx_description
1 polymer ?
#
loop_
_entity_poly.entity_id
_entity_poly.type
_entity_poly.pdbx_seq_one_letter_code
_entity_poly.pdbx_strand_id
1 'polypeptide(L)'
;MAQCGVLCRYFFQQMLLEADGSRLEEFASSLLLSSRPTLAELRRKFPFEGSYHFRLQIDTSSGYCWRDLTDENRVLPISDNGEIHTPDIHEDLVDVPEDRHFRAFFHWQSKPSGEGYPMPQPQQASQQDVSSVLFGVKKALASKMKGSAMAQTLQKHSAQMWEKVTAATGVGGGGGAGNAPPTATTLAQLAKLINAMKAPLQSGNPEHDELLQRLWTSCFDTKPFAVTSAEWNRLGFRHGDPMREIQFLLPLQCLVYFHEVRRTVALPILNDQSGPEAFSYALVGSQIAYVLADILQLRDGGCLGSERPFWRLFEDPVAFFELFCIAFRAFASSWKLNSNNSSDVNFHLHYVGDFSQELLRRGPETVTSLGEHAYQLQNW
;
A
#
# COMPACT_ATOMS: atom_id res chain seq x y z
N MET A 1 -7.82 8.84 -46.45
CA MET A 1 -6.46 8.51 -45.94
C MET A 1 -6.60 8.34 -44.44
N ALA A 2 -6.36 7.14 -43.92
CA ALA A 2 -6.46 6.88 -42.48
C ALA A 2 -5.36 7.68 -41.76
N GLN A 3 -5.74 8.52 -40.80
CA GLN A 3 -4.77 9.23 -39.95
C GLN A 3 -4.12 8.19 -39.04
N CYS A 4 -2.92 7.76 -39.38
CA CYS A 4 -2.14 6.85 -38.53
C CYS A 4 -1.79 7.58 -37.22
N GLY A 5 -2.04 6.95 -36.08
CA GLY A 5 -1.67 7.49 -34.78
C GLY A 5 -0.16 7.47 -34.56
N VAL A 6 0.34 8.35 -33.70
CA VAL A 6 1.75 8.44 -33.32
C VAL A 6 1.94 7.73 -31.98
N LEU A 7 2.93 6.86 -31.88
CA LEU A 7 3.23 6.15 -30.63
C LEU A 7 4.09 7.04 -29.73
N CYS A 8 3.57 7.43 -28.57
CA CYS A 8 4.31 8.18 -27.57
C CYS A 8 4.85 7.24 -26.50
N ARG A 9 6.17 7.19 -26.35
CA ARG A 9 6.88 6.47 -25.29
C ARG A 9 7.22 7.45 -24.17
N TYR A 10 6.90 7.08 -22.94
CA TYR A 10 7.13 7.91 -21.77
C TYR A 10 7.70 7.11 -20.61
N PHE A 11 8.42 7.80 -19.73
CA PHE A 11 9.03 7.21 -18.54
C PHE A 11 9.20 8.27 -17.45
N PHE A 12 9.27 7.84 -16.19
CA PHE A 12 9.48 8.75 -15.06
C PHE A 12 10.97 9.05 -14.88
N GLN A 13 11.32 10.31 -14.59
CA GLN A 13 12.72 10.71 -14.38
C GLN A 13 13.37 9.93 -13.23
N GLN A 14 12.62 9.49 -12.23
CA GLN A 14 13.18 8.64 -11.17
C GLN A 14 13.83 7.37 -11.74
N MET A 15 13.33 6.83 -12.86
CA MET A 15 13.91 5.69 -13.55
C MET A 15 15.16 6.03 -14.38
N LEU A 16 15.40 7.32 -14.70
CA LEU A 16 16.65 7.78 -15.31
C LEU A 16 17.82 7.79 -14.33
N LEU A 17 17.56 7.90 -13.02
CA LEU A 17 18.59 7.94 -11.99
C LEU A 17 19.13 6.54 -11.64
N GLU A 18 18.37 5.49 -11.93
CA GLU A 18 18.66 4.10 -11.55
C GLU A 18 19.15 3.23 -12.72
N ALA A 19 18.99 3.67 -13.97
CA ALA A 19 19.31 2.89 -15.17
C ALA A 19 20.42 3.54 -16.03
N ASP A 20 21.37 2.73 -16.50
CA ASP A 20 22.27 3.12 -17.59
C ASP A 20 21.45 3.30 -18.88
N GLY A 21 21.82 4.27 -19.73
CA GLY A 21 20.97 4.77 -20.83
C GLY A 21 20.49 3.73 -21.84
N SER A 22 21.09 2.54 -21.83
CA SER A 22 20.76 1.37 -22.65
C SER A 22 19.54 0.57 -22.17
N ARG A 23 19.09 0.74 -20.91
CA ARG A 23 17.94 0.02 -20.34
C ARG A 23 16.64 0.81 -20.33
N LEU A 24 16.64 2.05 -20.81
CA LEU A 24 15.45 2.92 -20.82
C LEU A 24 14.26 2.33 -21.57
N GLU A 25 14.50 1.61 -22.66
CA GLU A 25 13.43 1.01 -23.46
C GLU A 25 12.66 -0.09 -22.70
N GLU A 26 13.30 -0.75 -21.72
CA GLU A 26 12.70 -1.81 -20.91
C GLU A 26 11.65 -1.25 -19.92
N PHE A 27 11.77 0.03 -19.56
CA PHE A 27 10.89 0.70 -18.59
C PHE A 27 9.95 1.72 -19.22
N ALA A 28 10.03 1.94 -20.54
CA ALA A 28 9.19 2.89 -21.24
C ALA A 28 7.76 2.34 -21.38
N SER A 29 6.78 3.09 -20.87
CA SER A 29 5.37 2.85 -21.15
C SER A 29 4.97 3.58 -22.44
N SER A 30 3.87 3.19 -23.05
CA SER A 30 3.43 3.79 -24.32
C SER A 30 1.95 4.15 -24.35
N LEU A 31 1.63 5.21 -25.10
CA LEU A 31 0.26 5.66 -25.36
C LEU A 31 0.12 6.16 -26.79
N LEU A 32 -1.07 6.04 -27.37
CA LEU A 32 -1.33 6.40 -28.76
C LEU A 32 -1.92 7.82 -28.89
N LEU A 33 -1.19 8.69 -29.59
CA LEU A 33 -1.60 10.06 -29.91
C LEU A 33 -2.11 10.18 -31.35
N SER A 34 -2.75 11.31 -31.65
CA SER A 34 -3.16 11.65 -33.00
C SER A 34 -1.96 11.84 -33.95
N SER A 35 -2.23 11.93 -35.24
CA SER A 35 -1.21 12.21 -36.27
C SER A 35 -0.50 13.56 -36.11
N ARG A 36 -1.03 14.47 -35.27
CA ARG A 36 -0.44 15.79 -34.97
C ARG A 36 -0.51 16.02 -33.45
N PRO A 37 0.32 15.30 -32.67
CA PRO A 37 0.23 15.30 -31.22
C PRO A 37 0.55 16.68 -30.64
N THR A 38 -0.15 17.06 -29.58
CA THR A 38 0.07 18.31 -28.82
C THR A 38 0.24 18.00 -27.34
N LEU A 39 0.80 18.93 -26.55
CA LEU A 39 0.91 18.76 -25.11
C LEU A 39 -0.47 18.62 -24.44
N ALA A 40 -1.47 19.38 -24.89
CA ALA A 40 -2.84 19.27 -24.39
C ALA A 40 -3.44 17.88 -24.64
N GLU A 41 -3.20 17.29 -25.83
CA GLU A 41 -3.61 15.92 -26.12
C GLU A 41 -2.88 14.92 -25.23
N LEU A 42 -1.56 15.08 -25.07
CA LEU A 42 -0.73 14.24 -24.22
C LEU A 42 -1.26 14.23 -22.78
N ARG A 43 -1.48 15.41 -22.18
CA ARG A 43 -2.03 15.53 -20.82
C ARG A 43 -3.40 14.90 -20.66
N ARG A 44 -4.31 15.12 -21.63
CA ARG A 44 -5.66 14.56 -21.59
C ARG A 44 -5.68 13.04 -21.72
N LYS A 45 -4.76 12.47 -22.49
CA LYS A 45 -4.63 11.03 -22.73
C LYS A 45 -3.64 10.35 -21.78
N PHE A 46 -2.93 11.10 -20.96
CA PHE A 46 -1.98 10.56 -20.02
C PHE A 46 -2.75 9.67 -19.03
N PRO A 47 -2.34 8.41 -18.83
CA PRO A 47 -3.09 7.46 -18.01
C PRO A 47 -3.05 7.79 -16.51
N PHE A 48 -2.40 8.89 -16.15
CA PHE A 48 -2.08 9.30 -14.80
C PHE A 48 -2.66 10.71 -14.53
N GLU A 49 -3.56 10.82 -13.56
CA GLU A 49 -4.08 12.06 -12.95
C GLU A 49 -3.02 12.76 -12.09
N GLY A 50 -2.94 14.09 -12.13
CA GLY A 50 -1.93 14.83 -11.37
C GLY A 50 -1.36 16.00 -12.16
N SER A 51 -0.44 16.73 -11.53
CA SER A 51 0.31 17.81 -12.20
C SER A 51 1.67 17.26 -12.60
N TYR A 52 1.88 17.13 -13.91
CA TYR A 52 3.08 16.52 -14.47
C TYR A 52 3.83 17.50 -15.37
N HIS A 53 5.15 17.49 -15.27
CA HIS A 53 6.02 18.31 -16.09
C HIS A 53 6.65 17.46 -17.19
N PHE A 54 6.15 17.65 -18.41
CA PHE A 54 6.59 16.89 -19.57
C PHE A 54 7.80 17.55 -20.23
N ARG A 55 8.84 16.75 -20.49
CA ARG A 55 9.94 17.13 -21.39
C ARG A 55 9.95 16.22 -22.59
N LEU A 56 10.60 16.65 -23.66
CA LEU A 56 10.72 15.90 -24.91
C LEU A 56 12.19 15.65 -25.25
N GLN A 57 12.51 14.44 -25.70
CA GLN A 57 13.84 14.08 -26.18
C GLN A 57 14.04 14.72 -27.54
N ILE A 58 15.14 15.43 -27.70
CA ILE A 58 15.48 16.05 -28.96
C ILE A 58 16.90 15.66 -29.31
N ASP A 59 17.04 15.02 -30.47
CA ASP A 59 18.34 14.69 -31.02
C ASP A 59 19.09 15.97 -31.42
N THR A 60 20.35 15.99 -31.07
CA THR A 60 21.31 17.04 -31.36
C THR A 60 22.49 16.42 -32.11
N SER A 61 23.35 17.25 -32.71
CA SER A 61 24.52 16.77 -33.46
C SER A 61 25.51 15.93 -32.64
N SER A 62 25.43 15.94 -31.30
CA SER A 62 26.37 15.28 -30.38
C SER A 62 25.70 14.35 -29.36
N GLY A 63 24.42 13.98 -29.54
CA GLY A 63 23.65 13.20 -28.58
C GLY A 63 22.20 13.67 -28.53
N TYR A 64 21.58 13.69 -27.35
CA TYR A 64 20.22 14.21 -27.17
C TYR A 64 20.15 15.18 -25.99
N CYS A 65 19.12 16.03 -25.98
CA CYS A 65 18.79 16.85 -24.83
C CYS A 65 17.28 16.81 -24.53
N TRP A 66 16.93 17.17 -23.29
CA TRP A 66 15.54 17.26 -22.84
C TRP A 66 15.04 18.69 -22.95
N ARG A 67 13.95 18.90 -23.70
CA ARG A 67 13.29 20.20 -23.82
C ARG A 67 11.97 20.21 -23.07
N ASP A 68 11.78 21.21 -22.22
CA ASP A 68 10.51 21.43 -21.52
C ASP A 68 9.36 21.70 -22.50
N LEU A 69 8.23 21.04 -22.28
CA LEU A 69 6.98 21.29 -22.98
C LEU A 69 6.10 22.21 -22.14
N THR A 70 5.94 23.46 -22.58
CA THR A 70 5.15 24.48 -21.87
C THR A 70 3.97 25.01 -22.69
N ASP A 71 3.96 24.80 -24.00
CA ASP A 71 2.90 25.26 -24.91
C ASP A 71 1.91 24.13 -25.19
N GLU A 72 0.68 24.30 -24.71
CA GLU A 72 -0.43 23.34 -24.82
C GLU A 72 -0.77 22.96 -26.27
N ASN A 73 -0.69 23.92 -27.19
CA ASN A 73 -1.23 23.78 -28.55
C ASN A 73 -0.15 23.54 -29.60
N ARG A 74 1.12 23.62 -29.21
CA ARG A 74 2.24 23.38 -30.11
C ARG A 74 2.30 21.91 -30.49
N VAL A 75 2.41 21.65 -31.80
CA VAL A 75 2.61 20.29 -32.32
C VAL A 75 3.97 19.78 -31.88
N LEU A 76 3.98 18.61 -31.25
CA LEU A 76 5.18 17.92 -30.81
C LEU A 76 5.91 17.34 -32.04
N PRO A 77 7.23 17.52 -32.16
CA PRO A 77 8.00 16.89 -33.22
C PRO A 77 8.00 15.37 -33.03
N ILE A 78 7.82 14.67 -34.15
CA ILE A 78 7.79 13.21 -34.23
C ILE A 78 9.14 12.79 -34.82
N SER A 79 9.81 11.81 -34.22
CA SER A 79 11.06 11.27 -34.76
C SER A 79 10.82 10.49 -36.05
N ASP A 80 11.88 10.21 -36.81
CA ASP A 80 11.79 9.58 -38.13
C ASP A 80 11.17 8.17 -38.11
N ASN A 81 11.16 7.51 -36.94
CA ASN A 81 10.49 6.23 -36.68
C ASN A 81 9.00 6.37 -36.27
N GLY A 82 8.44 7.58 -36.23
CA GLY A 82 7.04 7.82 -35.87
C GLY A 82 6.77 7.83 -34.36
N GLU A 83 7.81 8.05 -33.55
CA GLU A 83 7.73 7.99 -32.08
C GLU A 83 7.97 9.35 -31.42
N ILE A 84 7.61 9.45 -30.14
CA ILE A 84 7.85 10.63 -29.29
C ILE A 84 8.35 10.11 -27.95
N HIS A 85 9.45 10.65 -27.44
CA HIS A 85 10.07 10.23 -26.18
C HIS A 85 9.96 11.34 -25.13
N THR A 86 9.20 11.11 -24.05
CA THR A 86 8.98 12.15 -23.02
C THR A 86 9.25 11.65 -21.60
N PRO A 87 10.20 12.25 -20.86
CA PRO A 87 10.37 12.02 -19.44
C PRO A 87 9.49 12.96 -18.65
N ASP A 88 9.13 12.48 -17.48
CA ASP A 88 8.30 13.19 -16.53
C ASP A 88 9.13 13.56 -15.28
N ILE A 89 9.05 14.83 -14.86
CA ILE A 89 9.70 15.34 -13.65
C ILE A 89 8.64 15.62 -12.59
N HIS A 90 8.89 15.09 -11.41
CA HIS A 90 8.18 15.43 -10.19
C HIS A 90 8.86 16.64 -9.53
N GLU A 91 8.28 17.83 -9.62
CA GLU A 91 8.51 18.86 -8.62
C GLU A 91 7.37 18.73 -7.58
N ASP A 92 7.75 18.50 -6.32
CA ASP A 92 6.92 18.20 -5.15
C ASP A 92 6.27 16.80 -5.03
N LEU A 93 7.03 15.85 -4.44
CA LEU A 93 6.54 14.62 -3.79
C LEU A 93 5.73 13.64 -4.65
N VAL A 94 6.48 12.74 -5.29
CA VAL A 94 6.14 11.41 -5.81
C VAL A 94 4.66 11.02 -5.65
N ASP A 95 3.92 10.98 -6.77
CA ASP A 95 2.65 10.27 -6.96
C ASP A 95 2.90 9.10 -7.92
N VAL A 96 3.28 7.94 -7.36
CA VAL A 96 3.35 6.66 -8.07
C VAL A 96 1.93 6.22 -8.51
N PRO A 97 1.72 5.48 -9.61
CA PRO A 97 0.42 4.86 -9.89
C PRO A 97 -0.09 3.94 -8.77
N GLU A 98 0.83 3.29 -8.05
CA GLU A 98 0.57 2.66 -6.76
C GLU A 98 0.14 3.68 -5.68
N ASP A 99 0.62 4.93 -5.68
CA ASP A 99 0.24 5.98 -4.73
C ASP A 99 -1.21 6.47 -4.88
N ARG A 100 -1.82 6.39 -6.07
CA ARG A 100 -3.26 6.72 -6.19
C ARG A 100 -4.16 5.64 -5.64
N HIS A 101 -3.81 4.37 -5.84
CA HIS A 101 -4.51 3.25 -5.19
C HIS A 101 -4.23 3.24 -3.68
N PHE A 102 -3.01 3.57 -3.27
CA PHE A 102 -2.59 3.78 -1.88
C PHE A 102 -3.41 4.89 -1.21
N ARG A 103 -3.44 6.09 -1.79
CA ARG A 103 -4.19 7.23 -1.25
C ARG A 103 -5.68 6.90 -1.23
N ALA A 104 -6.24 6.30 -2.29
CA ALA A 104 -7.64 5.87 -2.31
C ALA A 104 -7.96 4.84 -1.21
N PHE A 105 -7.08 3.87 -0.97
CA PHE A 105 -7.25 2.83 0.05
C PHE A 105 -7.34 3.42 1.47
N PHE A 106 -6.49 4.41 1.82
CA PHE A 106 -6.51 5.03 3.16
C PHE A 106 -7.42 6.28 3.28
N HIS A 107 -7.67 7.03 2.20
CA HIS A 107 -8.65 8.13 2.22
C HIS A 107 -10.05 7.60 2.53
N TRP A 108 -10.35 6.37 2.12
CA TRP A 108 -11.60 5.71 2.48
C TRP A 108 -11.73 5.47 4.00
N GLN A 109 -10.70 4.97 4.69
CA GLN A 109 -10.70 4.81 6.16
C GLN A 109 -10.88 6.14 6.92
N SER A 110 -10.74 7.26 6.23
CA SER A 110 -10.76 8.62 6.78
C SER A 110 -12.08 9.36 6.49
N LYS A 111 -13.04 8.76 5.76
CA LYS A 111 -14.31 9.41 5.42
C LYS A 111 -15.14 9.66 6.69
N PRO A 112 -15.53 10.92 6.99
CA PRO A 112 -16.48 11.19 8.06
C PRO A 112 -17.89 10.74 7.63
N SER A 113 -18.54 9.96 8.49
CA SER A 113 -19.93 9.55 8.32
C SER A 113 -20.87 10.73 8.63
N GLY A 114 -21.54 11.29 7.62
CA GLY A 114 -22.74 12.13 7.78
C GLY A 114 -22.81 13.42 6.95
N GLU A 115 -23.82 13.53 6.08
CA GLU A 115 -24.20 14.71 5.28
C GLU A 115 -24.88 15.83 6.12
N GLY A 116 -24.70 17.11 5.72
CA GLY A 116 -25.59 18.24 6.11
C GLY A 116 -24.93 19.64 6.20
N TYR A 117 -25.15 20.48 5.17
CA TYR A 117 -24.83 21.91 4.90
C TYR A 117 -24.84 22.97 6.04
N PRO A 118 -24.43 24.25 5.83
CA PRO A 118 -23.46 24.84 4.87
C PRO A 118 -22.37 25.73 5.51
N MET A 119 -21.38 26.10 4.69
CA MET A 119 -20.31 27.07 4.92
C MET A 119 -20.79 28.51 5.23
N PRO A 120 -19.95 29.30 5.94
CA PRO A 120 -19.58 30.62 5.42
C PRO A 120 -18.05 30.87 5.40
N GLN A 121 -17.65 31.57 4.35
CA GLN A 121 -16.29 32.00 3.98
C GLN A 121 -15.92 33.34 4.69
N PRO A 122 -14.71 33.89 4.51
CA PRO A 122 -13.45 33.57 5.18
C PRO A 122 -12.92 34.72 6.05
N GLN A 123 -12.19 34.44 7.14
CA GLN A 123 -11.33 35.45 7.79
C GLN A 123 -10.01 34.85 8.31
N GLN A 124 -8.94 35.30 7.65
CA GLN A 124 -7.57 35.59 8.10
C GLN A 124 -6.86 34.70 9.14
N ALA A 125 -5.71 34.20 8.66
CA ALA A 125 -4.56 33.61 9.34
C ALA A 125 -4.32 34.04 10.80
N SER A 126 -4.27 33.03 11.68
CA SER A 126 -3.42 33.02 12.88
C SER A 126 -3.10 31.58 13.27
N GLN A 127 -1.83 31.31 13.54
CA GLN A 127 -1.24 30.04 14.00
C GLN A 127 -2.17 29.31 15.00
N GLN A 128 -2.65 28.11 14.65
CA GLN A 128 -3.42 27.27 15.56
C GLN A 128 -2.53 26.23 16.26
N ASP A 129 -2.38 26.51 17.54
CA ASP A 129 -1.82 25.80 18.68
C ASP A 129 -1.96 24.25 18.67
N VAL A 130 -0.80 23.60 18.66
CA VAL A 130 -0.57 22.14 18.75
C VAL A 130 -1.28 21.51 19.98
N SER A 131 -1.58 22.31 21.00
CA SER A 131 -2.30 21.91 22.21
C SER A 131 -3.75 21.50 21.95
N SER A 132 -4.39 22.04 20.91
CA SER A 132 -5.80 21.76 20.58
C SER A 132 -6.01 20.38 19.96
N VAL A 133 -5.08 19.95 19.09
CA VAL A 133 -5.06 18.61 18.49
C VAL A 133 -4.79 17.53 19.56
N LEU A 134 -3.87 17.82 20.50
CA LEU A 134 -3.53 16.96 21.63
C LEU A 134 -4.69 16.74 22.61
N PHE A 135 -5.56 17.73 22.78
CA PHE A 135 -6.75 17.60 23.64
C PHE A 135 -7.87 16.80 22.97
N GLY A 136 -8.02 16.91 21.65
CA GLY A 136 -8.96 16.14 20.84
C GLY A 136 -8.69 14.63 20.89
N VAL A 137 -7.42 14.22 20.76
CA VAL A 137 -7.00 12.80 20.84
C VAL A 137 -7.21 12.23 22.25
N LYS A 138 -6.91 12.99 23.31
CA LYS A 138 -7.20 12.59 24.70
C LYS A 138 -8.69 12.38 24.95
N LYS A 139 -9.56 13.24 24.39
CA LYS A 139 -11.02 13.15 24.56
C LYS A 139 -11.63 12.01 23.73
N ALA A 140 -11.09 11.74 22.54
CA ALA A 140 -11.50 10.62 21.69
C ALA A 140 -11.13 9.26 22.32
N LEU A 141 -9.94 9.16 22.92
CA LEU A 141 -9.48 7.94 23.60
C LEU A 141 -10.19 7.70 24.94
N ALA A 142 -10.49 8.77 25.69
CA ALA A 142 -11.15 8.67 26.99
C ALA A 142 -12.68 8.45 26.92
N SER A 143 -13.36 8.89 25.86
CA SER A 143 -14.83 8.87 25.81
C SER A 143 -15.47 7.53 25.39
N LYS A 144 -14.69 6.55 24.89
CA LYS A 144 -15.24 5.23 24.49
C LYS A 144 -14.90 4.05 25.41
N MET A 145 -14.17 4.25 26.50
CA MET A 145 -13.79 3.15 27.41
C MET A 145 -14.04 3.52 28.88
N LYS A 146 -15.31 3.50 29.30
CA LYS A 146 -15.62 3.39 30.73
C LYS A 146 -15.86 1.93 31.08
N GLY A 147 -14.94 1.37 31.89
CA GLY A 147 -15.25 0.20 32.71
C GLY A 147 -14.43 -1.08 32.48
N SER A 148 -13.26 -1.04 31.84
CA SER A 148 -12.38 -2.23 31.79
C SER A 148 -11.04 -1.94 32.45
N ALA A 149 -10.55 -2.90 33.25
CA ALA A 149 -9.22 -2.89 33.86
C ALA A 149 -8.09 -2.63 32.83
N MET A 150 -8.34 -2.89 31.54
CA MET A 150 -7.43 -2.62 30.44
C MET A 150 -7.23 -1.11 30.14
N ALA A 151 -8.22 -0.25 30.43
CA ALA A 151 -8.07 1.20 30.25
C ALA A 151 -7.04 1.80 31.23
N GLN A 152 -6.92 1.21 32.43
CA GLN A 152 -5.93 1.61 33.43
C GLN A 152 -4.52 1.14 33.04
N THR A 153 -4.39 -0.06 32.45
CA THR A 153 -3.11 -0.55 31.92
C THR A 153 -2.65 0.27 30.72
N LEU A 154 -3.55 0.60 29.78
CA LEU A 154 -3.24 1.46 28.64
C LEU A 154 -2.86 2.88 29.10
N GLN A 155 -3.55 3.46 30.08
CA GLN A 155 -3.19 4.78 30.64
C GLN A 155 -1.85 4.77 31.38
N LYS A 156 -1.56 3.71 32.15
CA LYS A 156 -0.32 3.61 32.93
C LYS A 156 0.90 3.37 32.04
N HIS A 157 0.79 2.48 31.05
CA HIS A 157 1.87 2.19 30.10
C HIS A 157 2.06 3.34 29.10
N SER A 158 0.98 3.98 28.63
CA SER A 158 1.11 5.16 27.78
C SER A 158 1.75 6.33 28.53
N ALA A 159 1.35 6.63 29.77
CA ALA A 159 1.95 7.71 30.56
C ALA A 159 3.46 7.56 30.78
N GLN A 160 3.92 6.34 31.11
CA GLN A 160 5.35 6.05 31.26
C GLN A 160 6.14 6.14 29.95
N MET A 161 5.48 5.87 28.81
CA MET A 161 6.10 6.02 27.49
C MET A 161 6.12 7.46 26.99
N TRP A 162 5.07 8.24 27.26
CA TRP A 162 5.04 9.67 26.95
C TRP A 162 6.21 10.40 27.62
N GLU A 163 6.55 10.02 28.84
CA GLU A 163 7.69 10.57 29.59
C GLU A 163 9.05 10.19 28.94
N LYS A 164 9.20 8.96 28.44
CA LYS A 164 10.40 8.49 27.72
C LYS A 164 10.57 9.12 26.33
N VAL A 165 9.48 9.30 25.57
CA VAL A 165 9.51 9.96 24.25
C VAL A 165 9.89 11.43 24.40
N THR A 166 9.36 12.13 25.41
CA THR A 166 9.76 13.51 25.71
C THR A 166 11.23 13.62 26.15
N ALA A 167 11.76 12.62 26.85
CA ALA A 167 13.17 12.58 27.23
C ALA A 167 14.10 12.37 26.04
N ALA A 168 13.71 11.53 25.06
CA ALA A 168 14.48 11.29 23.84
C ALA A 168 14.51 12.50 22.89
N THR A 169 13.45 13.32 22.86
CA THR A 169 13.44 14.57 22.09
C THR A 169 14.26 15.71 22.71
N GLY A 170 14.68 15.57 23.98
CA GLY A 170 15.38 16.61 24.74
C GLY A 170 16.90 16.49 24.79
N VAL A 171 17.48 15.36 24.37
CA VAL A 171 18.94 15.14 24.42
C VAL A 171 19.43 14.72 23.05
N GLY A 172 20.05 15.66 22.33
CA GLY A 172 20.85 15.34 21.15
C GLY A 172 21.96 14.37 21.55
N GLY A 173 21.88 13.13 21.09
CA GLY A 173 22.85 12.10 21.41
C GLY A 173 22.89 11.03 20.33
N GLY A 174 23.93 11.07 19.50
CA GLY A 174 24.26 9.99 18.58
C GLY A 174 24.44 8.66 19.33
N GLY A 175 23.60 7.70 19.00
CA GLY A 175 23.65 6.32 19.48
C GLY A 175 23.05 5.42 18.41
N GLY A 176 23.70 4.27 18.15
CA GLY A 176 23.53 3.44 16.96
C GLY A 176 22.08 3.07 16.58
N ALA A 177 21.89 2.81 15.29
CA ALA A 177 20.65 2.44 14.58
C ALA A 177 19.98 1.12 15.02
N GLY A 178 20.17 0.69 16.28
CA GLY A 178 19.85 -0.67 16.71
C GLY A 178 18.45 -0.89 17.28
N ASN A 179 17.81 0.10 17.89
CA ASN A 179 16.46 -0.01 18.47
C ASN A 179 15.93 1.40 18.78
N ALA A 180 15.13 1.97 17.89
CA ALA A 180 14.44 3.23 18.17
C ALA A 180 13.06 2.93 18.79
N PRO A 181 12.61 3.69 19.81
CA PRO A 181 11.24 3.57 20.30
C PRO A 181 10.24 3.97 19.18
N PRO A 182 9.02 3.40 19.16
CA PRO A 182 8.02 3.76 18.15
C PRO A 182 7.66 5.23 18.25
N THR A 183 7.63 5.93 17.12
CA THR A 183 7.24 7.35 17.06
C THR A 183 5.72 7.50 17.25
N ALA A 184 5.25 8.72 17.50
CA ALA A 184 3.81 8.98 17.63
C ALA A 184 3.02 8.55 16.38
N THR A 185 3.62 8.70 15.19
CA THR A 185 3.09 8.22 13.92
C THR A 185 2.98 6.70 13.91
N THR A 186 4.07 5.99 14.22
CA THR A 186 4.07 4.52 14.34
C THR A 186 2.99 4.03 15.31
N LEU A 187 2.89 4.63 16.51
CA LEU A 187 1.88 4.27 17.51
C LEU A 187 0.44 4.45 16.99
N ALA A 188 0.19 5.52 16.23
CA ALA A 188 -1.12 5.75 15.61
C ALA A 188 -1.45 4.70 14.55
N GLN A 189 -0.47 4.31 13.71
CA GLN A 189 -0.69 3.25 12.71
C GLN A 189 -0.91 1.88 13.37
N LEU A 190 -0.09 1.52 14.37
CA LEU A 190 -0.26 0.29 15.14
C LEU A 190 -1.63 0.25 15.82
N ALA A 191 -2.11 1.37 16.37
CA ALA A 191 -3.45 1.44 16.96
C ALA A 191 -4.57 1.17 15.93
N LYS A 192 -4.44 1.64 14.68
CA LYS A 192 -5.39 1.32 13.60
C LYS A 192 -5.38 -0.17 13.28
N LEU A 193 -4.20 -0.78 13.18
CA LEU A 193 -4.06 -2.22 12.91
C LEU A 193 -4.63 -3.07 14.05
N ILE A 194 -4.38 -2.69 15.32
CA ILE A 194 -4.99 -3.33 16.50
C ILE A 194 -6.51 -3.24 16.44
N ASN A 195 -7.06 -2.07 16.10
CA ASN A 195 -8.51 -1.90 15.98
C ASN A 195 -9.09 -2.76 14.85
N ALA A 196 -8.44 -2.82 13.68
CA ALA A 196 -8.86 -3.67 12.57
C ALA A 196 -8.76 -5.17 12.91
N MET A 197 -7.78 -5.57 13.73
CA MET A 197 -7.67 -6.95 14.26
C MET A 197 -8.75 -7.32 15.27
N LYS A 198 -9.40 -6.33 15.90
CA LYS A 198 -10.44 -6.53 16.91
C LYS A 198 -11.85 -6.28 16.38
N ALA A 199 -11.98 -5.59 15.26
CA ALA A 199 -13.25 -5.29 14.62
C ALA A 199 -13.77 -6.55 13.90
N PRO A 200 -14.84 -7.20 14.40
CA PRO A 200 -15.44 -8.32 13.70
C PRO A 200 -16.09 -7.84 12.41
N LEU A 201 -16.07 -8.67 11.38
CA LEU A 201 -16.89 -8.42 10.20
C LEU A 201 -18.37 -8.59 10.55
N GLN A 202 -19.19 -7.71 9.98
CA GLN A 202 -20.61 -7.58 10.28
C GLN A 202 -21.38 -7.43 8.97
N SER A 203 -22.33 -8.33 8.74
CA SER A 203 -23.24 -8.24 7.59
C SER A 203 -24.10 -6.97 7.69
N GLY A 204 -24.26 -6.28 6.57
CA GLY A 204 -25.05 -5.04 6.50
C GLY A 204 -24.33 -3.80 7.03
N ASN A 205 -23.06 -3.92 7.39
CA ASN A 205 -22.20 -2.75 7.57
C ASN A 205 -21.74 -2.27 6.18
N PRO A 206 -22.09 -1.03 5.77
CA PRO A 206 -21.79 -0.54 4.42
C PRO A 206 -20.29 -0.46 4.13
N GLU A 207 -19.46 -0.21 5.16
CA GLU A 207 -18.00 -0.14 5.00
C GLU A 207 -17.42 -1.53 4.71
N HIS A 208 -17.93 -2.57 5.37
CA HIS A 208 -17.51 -3.94 5.12
C HIS A 208 -17.97 -4.44 3.75
N ASP A 209 -19.20 -4.10 3.36
CA ASP A 209 -19.75 -4.43 2.05
C ASP A 209 -18.97 -3.74 0.92
N GLU A 210 -18.53 -2.48 1.13
CA GLU A 210 -17.68 -1.76 0.18
C GLU A 210 -16.30 -2.44 0.02
N LEU A 211 -15.69 -2.91 1.10
CA LEU A 211 -14.43 -3.68 1.02
C LEU A 211 -14.61 -5.01 0.27
N LEU A 212 -15.70 -5.73 0.51
CA LEU A 212 -16.01 -6.94 -0.25
C LEU A 212 -16.27 -6.62 -1.72
N GLN A 213 -16.97 -5.54 -2.02
CA GLN A 213 -17.20 -5.10 -3.40
C GLN A 213 -15.88 -4.79 -4.11
N ARG A 214 -14.95 -4.11 -3.44
CA ARG A 214 -13.62 -3.80 -3.97
C ARG A 214 -12.81 -5.06 -4.25
N LEU A 215 -12.78 -6.00 -3.30
CA LEU A 215 -12.14 -7.29 -3.50
C LEU A 215 -12.77 -8.05 -4.68
N TRP A 216 -14.11 -8.06 -4.75
CA TRP A 216 -14.84 -8.70 -5.83
C TRP A 216 -14.49 -8.11 -7.18
N THR A 217 -14.61 -6.80 -7.36
CA THR A 217 -14.31 -6.12 -8.62
C THR A 217 -12.85 -6.31 -9.02
N SER A 218 -11.95 -6.41 -8.05
CA SER A 218 -10.54 -6.69 -8.33
C SER A 218 -10.29 -8.14 -8.75
N CYS A 219 -11.14 -9.09 -8.40
CA CYS A 219 -10.98 -10.50 -8.75
C CYS A 219 -11.86 -10.95 -9.94
N PHE A 220 -12.92 -10.21 -10.23
CA PHE A 220 -13.93 -10.56 -11.22
C PHE A 220 -14.26 -9.35 -12.11
N ASP A 221 -13.62 -9.25 -13.27
CA ASP A 221 -13.74 -8.06 -14.15
C ASP A 221 -15.14 -7.87 -14.77
N THR A 222 -15.98 -8.91 -14.81
CA THR A 222 -17.25 -8.90 -15.57
C THR A 222 -18.49 -9.31 -14.77
N LYS A 223 -18.36 -9.64 -13.47
CA LYS A 223 -19.47 -10.16 -12.67
C LYS A 223 -20.04 -9.08 -11.75
N PRO A 224 -21.38 -8.92 -11.68
CA PRO A 224 -21.99 -8.00 -10.74
C PRO A 224 -21.66 -8.45 -9.31
N PHE A 225 -21.38 -7.49 -8.43
CA PHE A 225 -21.07 -7.76 -7.03
C PHE A 225 -22.25 -8.43 -6.32
N ALA A 226 -21.93 -9.47 -5.55
CA ALA A 226 -22.86 -10.10 -4.62
C ALA A 226 -22.12 -10.42 -3.32
N VAL A 227 -22.69 -9.98 -2.18
CA VAL A 227 -22.11 -10.22 -0.85
C VAL A 227 -21.93 -11.71 -0.57
N THR A 228 -22.88 -12.53 -1.03
CA THR A 228 -22.79 -14.01 -1.00
C THR A 228 -23.01 -14.57 -2.40
N SER A 229 -22.13 -15.47 -2.85
CA SER A 229 -22.14 -16.05 -4.19
C SER A 229 -21.17 -17.23 -4.27
N ALA A 230 -21.48 -18.23 -5.11
CA ALA A 230 -20.58 -19.35 -5.39
C ALA A 230 -19.25 -18.91 -6.05
N GLU A 231 -19.19 -17.71 -6.63
CA GLU A 231 -17.97 -17.16 -7.22
C GLU A 231 -16.87 -16.93 -6.18
N TRP A 232 -17.26 -16.63 -4.93
CA TRP A 232 -16.32 -16.52 -3.81
C TRP A 232 -15.54 -17.81 -3.56
N ASN A 233 -16.04 -18.97 -4.03
CA ASN A 233 -15.31 -20.22 -3.98
C ASN A 233 -14.00 -20.17 -4.78
N ARG A 234 -13.91 -19.32 -5.82
CA ARG A 234 -12.65 -19.09 -6.56
C ARG A 234 -11.55 -18.51 -5.67
N LEU A 235 -11.94 -17.68 -4.69
CA LEU A 235 -11.02 -17.15 -3.69
C LEU A 235 -10.83 -18.13 -2.52
N GLY A 236 -11.45 -19.31 -2.54
CA GLY A 236 -11.32 -20.32 -1.49
C GLY A 236 -12.27 -20.14 -0.30
N PHE A 237 -13.32 -19.31 -0.42
CA PHE A 237 -14.43 -19.28 0.54
C PHE A 237 -15.34 -20.48 0.33
N ARG A 238 -15.42 -21.40 1.29
CA ARG A 238 -16.10 -22.70 1.16
C ARG A 238 -17.61 -22.59 1.04
N HIS A 239 -18.22 -21.54 1.58
CA HIS A 239 -19.67 -21.38 1.61
C HIS A 239 -20.18 -20.25 0.71
N GLY A 240 -19.31 -19.68 -0.11
CA GLY A 240 -19.63 -18.51 -0.90
C GLY A 240 -19.97 -17.28 -0.06
N ASP A 241 -19.57 -17.24 1.21
CA ASP A 241 -19.90 -16.19 2.18
C ASP A 241 -18.64 -15.74 2.92
N PRO A 242 -17.93 -14.72 2.39
CA PRO A 242 -16.72 -14.19 3.00
C PRO A 242 -16.91 -13.70 4.44
N MET A 243 -18.10 -13.19 4.79
CA MET A 243 -18.40 -12.63 6.12
C MET A 243 -18.45 -13.70 7.20
N ARG A 244 -18.78 -14.95 6.85
CA ARG A 244 -18.75 -16.09 7.79
C ARG A 244 -17.36 -16.67 7.99
N GLU A 245 -16.50 -16.50 6.99
CA GLU A 245 -15.21 -17.18 6.93
C GLU A 245 -14.04 -16.27 7.33
N ILE A 246 -14.17 -14.96 7.11
CA ILE A 246 -13.26 -13.94 7.63
C ILE A 246 -13.86 -13.36 8.91
N GLN A 247 -13.14 -13.51 10.03
CA GLN A 247 -13.65 -13.09 11.34
C GLN A 247 -13.43 -11.61 11.61
N PHE A 248 -12.31 -11.06 11.14
CA PHE A 248 -11.87 -9.70 11.49
C PHE A 248 -11.60 -8.84 10.26
N LEU A 249 -11.66 -7.53 10.44
CA LEU A 249 -11.51 -6.55 9.36
C LEU A 249 -10.11 -6.57 8.71
N LEU A 250 -9.04 -6.75 9.50
CA LEU A 250 -7.67 -6.64 8.98
C LEU A 250 -7.35 -7.65 7.85
N PRO A 251 -7.64 -8.97 7.97
CA PRO A 251 -7.51 -9.90 6.85
C PRO A 251 -8.20 -9.46 5.55
N LEU A 252 -9.41 -8.91 5.64
CA LEU A 252 -10.13 -8.42 4.47
C LEU A 252 -9.41 -7.21 3.85
N GLN A 253 -8.95 -6.27 4.68
CA GLN A 253 -8.16 -5.12 4.22
C GLN A 253 -6.86 -5.57 3.53
N CYS A 254 -6.19 -6.60 4.05
CA CYS A 254 -5.00 -7.18 3.43
C CYS A 254 -5.27 -7.75 2.03
N LEU A 255 -6.36 -8.52 1.88
CA LEU A 255 -6.73 -9.10 0.58
C LEU A 255 -7.10 -8.01 -0.43
N VAL A 256 -7.87 -7.00 -0.02
CA VAL A 256 -8.20 -5.85 -0.86
C VAL A 256 -6.94 -5.13 -1.32
N TYR A 257 -6.04 -4.80 -0.38
CA TYR A 257 -4.76 -4.15 -0.71
C TYR A 257 -3.94 -4.98 -1.70
N PHE A 258 -3.84 -6.29 -1.49
CA PHE A 258 -3.05 -7.16 -2.35
C PHE A 258 -3.56 -7.18 -3.79
N HIS A 259 -4.88 -7.20 -3.97
CA HIS A 259 -5.50 -7.23 -5.30
C HIS A 259 -5.60 -5.87 -6.00
N GLU A 260 -5.67 -4.76 -5.25
CA GLU A 260 -5.73 -3.42 -5.82
C GLU A 260 -4.35 -2.82 -6.07
N VAL A 261 -3.40 -3.01 -5.15
CA VAL A 261 -2.07 -2.37 -5.21
C VAL A 261 -1.03 -3.31 -5.81
N ARG A 262 -1.04 -4.59 -5.43
CA ARG A 262 -0.06 -5.59 -5.90
C ARG A 262 -0.69 -6.59 -6.87
N ARG A 263 -1.60 -6.12 -7.72
CA ARG A 263 -2.40 -6.92 -8.66
C ARG A 263 -1.56 -7.84 -9.54
N THR A 264 -0.42 -7.37 -10.03
CA THR A 264 0.51 -8.12 -10.89
C THR A 264 1.10 -9.35 -10.20
N VAL A 265 1.15 -9.35 -8.86
CA VAL A 265 1.58 -10.49 -8.04
C VAL A 265 0.37 -11.32 -7.59
N ALA A 266 -0.72 -10.67 -7.17
CA ALA A 266 -1.89 -11.34 -6.61
C ALA A 266 -2.64 -12.21 -7.63
N LEU A 267 -2.87 -11.71 -8.86
CA LEU A 267 -3.66 -12.42 -9.86
C LEU A 267 -3.04 -13.73 -10.35
N PRO A 268 -1.73 -13.81 -10.68
CA PRO A 268 -1.10 -15.08 -11.02
C PRO A 268 -1.28 -16.13 -9.92
N ILE A 269 -1.05 -15.76 -8.66
CA ILE A 269 -1.23 -16.68 -7.52
C ILE A 269 -2.68 -17.15 -7.43
N LEU A 270 -3.66 -16.26 -7.58
CA LEU A 270 -5.08 -16.63 -7.56
C LEU A 270 -5.45 -17.55 -8.73
N ASN A 271 -4.93 -17.29 -9.94
CA ASN A 271 -5.25 -18.09 -11.12
C ASN A 271 -4.66 -19.51 -11.06
N ASP A 272 -3.55 -19.69 -10.36
CA ASP A 272 -2.93 -21.00 -10.13
C ASP A 272 -3.77 -21.91 -9.21
N GLN A 273 -4.81 -21.40 -8.53
CA GLN A 273 -5.64 -22.17 -7.59
C GLN A 273 -6.71 -23.06 -8.25
N SER A 274 -6.54 -23.41 -9.51
CA SER A 274 -7.45 -24.30 -10.26
C SER A 274 -6.96 -25.76 -10.33
N GLY A 275 -5.74 -26.03 -9.85
CA GLY A 275 -5.09 -27.34 -9.96
C GLY A 275 -5.23 -28.24 -8.71
N PRO A 276 -4.67 -29.47 -8.75
CA PRO A 276 -4.65 -30.39 -7.61
C PRO A 276 -3.82 -29.87 -6.44
N GLU A 277 -2.91 -28.94 -6.70
CA GLU A 277 -2.11 -28.23 -5.70
C GLU A 277 -2.77 -26.89 -5.28
N ALA A 278 -4.08 -26.71 -5.48
CA ALA A 278 -4.76 -25.51 -5.03
C ALA A 278 -4.85 -25.46 -3.50
N PHE A 279 -4.66 -24.27 -2.93
CA PHE A 279 -4.97 -23.97 -1.53
C PHE A 279 -6.14 -22.97 -1.45
N SER A 280 -6.76 -22.88 -0.28
CA SER A 280 -7.85 -21.92 -0.04
C SER A 280 -7.29 -20.49 0.06
N TYR A 281 -7.15 -19.82 -1.08
CA TYR A 281 -6.45 -18.54 -1.23
C TYR A 281 -6.74 -17.49 -0.15
N ALA A 282 -8.00 -17.12 0.05
CA ALA A 282 -8.42 -16.09 1.00
C ALA A 282 -8.34 -16.57 2.46
N LEU A 283 -8.54 -17.86 2.72
CA LEU A 283 -8.37 -18.43 4.06
C LEU A 283 -6.89 -18.43 4.45
N VAL A 284 -6.00 -18.83 3.53
CA VAL A 284 -4.54 -18.74 3.73
C VAL A 284 -4.12 -17.29 3.90
N GLY A 285 -4.59 -16.37 3.06
CA GLY A 285 -4.36 -14.93 3.24
C GLY A 285 -4.79 -14.47 4.63
N SER A 286 -5.94 -14.91 5.12
CA SER A 286 -6.38 -14.57 6.47
C SER A 286 -5.43 -15.11 7.55
N GLN A 287 -4.95 -16.35 7.41
CA GLN A 287 -3.97 -16.92 8.34
C GLN A 287 -2.64 -16.18 8.31
N ILE A 288 -2.14 -15.77 7.14
CA ILE A 288 -0.91 -14.98 7.03
C ILE A 288 -1.07 -13.64 7.75
N ALA A 289 -2.20 -12.95 7.57
CA ALA A 289 -2.49 -11.71 8.30
C ALA A 289 -2.48 -11.94 9.82
N TYR A 290 -3.00 -13.08 10.30
CA TYR A 290 -2.94 -13.44 11.72
C TYR A 290 -1.52 -13.73 12.20
N VAL A 291 -0.72 -14.49 11.45
CA VAL A 291 0.69 -14.76 11.77
C VAL A 291 1.46 -13.45 11.91
N LEU A 292 1.29 -12.51 10.96
CA LEU A 292 1.93 -11.20 11.02
C LEU A 292 1.43 -10.36 12.19
N ALA A 293 0.13 -10.40 12.48
CA ALA A 293 -0.44 -9.71 13.64
C ALA A 293 0.09 -10.26 14.96
N ASP A 294 0.37 -11.56 15.05
CA ASP A 294 0.93 -12.20 16.24
C ASP A 294 2.43 -11.85 16.38
N ILE A 295 3.21 -11.87 15.29
CA ILE A 295 4.62 -11.41 15.27
C ILE A 295 4.72 -9.95 15.76
N LEU A 296 3.79 -9.11 15.29
CA LEU A 296 3.70 -7.72 15.67
C LEU A 296 2.91 -7.50 16.97
N GLN A 297 2.44 -8.52 17.67
CA GLN A 297 1.71 -8.41 18.95
C GLN A 297 0.52 -7.43 18.91
N LEU A 298 -0.28 -7.48 17.84
CA LEU A 298 -1.42 -6.59 17.62
C LEU A 298 -2.69 -7.04 18.37
N ARG A 299 -2.83 -8.33 18.71
CA ARG A 299 -4.07 -8.84 19.35
C ARG A 299 -4.30 -8.26 20.74
N ASP A 300 -3.27 -8.23 21.56
CA ASP A 300 -3.31 -7.70 22.92
C ASP A 300 -2.80 -6.24 23.00
N GLY A 301 -2.13 -5.76 21.94
CA GLY A 301 -1.47 -4.46 21.91
C GLY A 301 -0.12 -4.46 22.62
N GLY A 302 0.49 -5.63 22.83
CA GLY A 302 1.83 -5.79 23.43
C GLY A 302 2.94 -5.07 22.66
N CYS A 303 2.69 -4.74 21.39
CA CYS A 303 3.58 -3.93 20.56
C CYS A 303 3.84 -2.53 21.10
N LEU A 304 2.86 -1.91 21.76
CA LEU A 304 2.90 -0.48 22.05
C LEU A 304 4.02 -0.10 23.03
N GLY A 305 4.55 -1.05 23.82
CA GLY A 305 5.65 -0.83 24.78
C GLY A 305 6.94 -1.58 24.48
N SER A 306 7.05 -2.15 23.28
CA SER A 306 8.19 -2.98 22.87
C SER A 306 9.23 -2.14 22.14
N GLU A 307 10.52 -2.30 22.43
CA GLU A 307 11.60 -1.78 21.58
C GLU A 307 11.89 -2.82 20.48
N ARG A 308 11.93 -2.39 19.21
CA ARG A 308 12.18 -3.24 18.04
C ARG A 308 12.95 -2.44 16.98
N PRO A 309 13.79 -3.10 16.15
CA PRO A 309 14.61 -2.42 15.16
C PRO A 309 13.82 -1.89 13.97
N PHE A 310 12.59 -2.38 13.75
CA PHE A 310 11.79 -2.12 12.56
C PHE A 310 10.66 -1.11 12.78
N TRP A 311 10.60 -0.39 13.91
CA TRP A 311 9.45 0.49 14.18
C TRP A 311 9.32 1.66 13.21
N ARG A 312 10.43 2.11 12.66
CA ARG A 312 10.45 3.19 11.67
C ARG A 312 9.73 2.82 10.38
N LEU A 313 9.78 1.54 9.97
CA LEU A 313 9.00 1.03 8.84
C LEU A 313 7.51 1.38 8.98
N PHE A 314 6.95 1.25 10.18
CA PHE A 314 5.52 1.46 10.45
C PHE A 314 5.13 2.93 10.63
N GLU A 315 6.02 3.89 10.37
CA GLU A 315 5.62 5.27 10.11
C GLU A 315 4.82 5.37 8.81
N ASP A 316 5.14 4.51 7.84
CA ASP A 316 4.40 4.36 6.61
C ASP A 316 3.11 3.54 6.84
N PRO A 317 1.91 4.08 6.54
CA PRO A 317 0.66 3.35 6.69
C PRO A 317 0.56 2.06 5.86
N VAL A 318 1.34 1.87 4.78
CA VAL A 318 1.29 0.60 4.01
C VAL A 318 2.23 -0.49 4.49
N ALA A 319 3.16 -0.18 5.38
CA ALA A 319 4.20 -1.12 5.80
C ALA A 319 3.66 -2.52 6.15
N PHE A 320 2.57 -2.58 6.90
CA PHE A 320 1.93 -3.84 7.27
C PHE A 320 1.38 -4.60 6.06
N PHE A 321 0.74 -3.89 5.13
CA PHE A 321 0.13 -4.46 3.94
C PHE A 321 1.18 -4.92 2.92
N GLU A 322 2.29 -4.21 2.81
CA GLU A 322 3.45 -4.62 2.01
C GLU A 322 4.13 -5.85 2.60
N LEU A 323 4.33 -5.89 3.93
CA LEU A 323 4.79 -7.08 4.64
C LEU A 323 3.86 -8.28 4.37
N PHE A 324 2.54 -8.05 4.40
CA PHE A 324 1.55 -9.06 4.03
C PHE A 324 1.72 -9.58 2.60
N CYS A 325 1.89 -8.69 1.62
CA CYS A 325 2.07 -9.09 0.22
C CYS A 325 3.34 -9.94 0.03
N ILE A 326 4.45 -9.54 0.67
CA ILE A 326 5.72 -10.27 0.65
C ILE A 326 5.55 -11.65 1.32
N ALA A 327 4.90 -11.71 2.48
CA ALA A 327 4.63 -12.95 3.21
C ALA A 327 3.72 -13.90 2.41
N PHE A 328 2.71 -13.37 1.72
CA PHE A 328 1.85 -14.16 0.83
C PHE A 328 2.67 -14.74 -0.33
N ARG A 329 3.53 -13.94 -0.96
CA ARG A 329 4.42 -14.45 -2.02
C ARG A 329 5.33 -15.55 -1.50
N ALA A 330 5.90 -15.39 -0.31
CA ALA A 330 6.73 -16.41 0.34
C ALA A 330 5.93 -17.70 0.62
N PHE A 331 4.68 -17.60 1.08
CA PHE A 331 3.78 -18.75 1.20
C PHE A 331 3.60 -19.46 -0.14
N ALA A 332 3.21 -18.71 -1.19
CA ALA A 332 2.91 -19.28 -2.50
C ALA A 332 4.14 -19.98 -3.11
N SER A 333 5.32 -19.39 -2.97
CA SER A 333 6.59 -20.01 -3.37
C SER A 333 6.89 -21.29 -2.59
N SER A 334 6.74 -21.25 -1.26
CA SER A 334 6.94 -22.43 -0.40
C SER A 334 5.98 -23.56 -0.75
N TRP A 335 4.71 -23.23 -0.98
CA TRP A 335 3.66 -24.15 -1.41
C TRP A 335 4.03 -24.80 -2.74
N LYS A 336 4.34 -24.00 -3.77
CA LYS A 336 4.70 -24.53 -5.10
C LYS A 336 5.94 -25.43 -5.09
N LEU A 337 6.90 -25.17 -4.21
CA LEU A 337 8.13 -25.95 -4.14
C LEU A 337 7.95 -27.26 -3.35
N ASN A 338 7.04 -27.30 -2.37
CA ASN A 338 6.95 -28.40 -1.42
C ASN A 338 5.57 -29.05 -1.31
N SER A 339 4.56 -28.64 -2.08
CA SER A 339 3.19 -29.19 -2.09
C SER A 339 3.18 -30.71 -2.30
N ASN A 340 4.11 -31.22 -3.11
CA ASN A 340 4.29 -32.65 -3.38
C ASN A 340 4.85 -33.44 -2.19
N ASN A 341 5.53 -32.76 -1.26
CA ASN A 341 6.14 -33.35 -0.06
C ASN A 341 5.27 -33.13 1.20
N SER A 342 4.61 -31.98 1.28
CA SER A 342 3.72 -31.59 2.36
C SER A 342 2.60 -30.71 1.79
N SER A 343 1.37 -31.22 1.81
CA SER A 343 0.16 -30.43 1.54
C SER A 343 -0.42 -29.79 2.81
N ASP A 344 0.31 -29.86 3.92
CA ASP A 344 -0.09 -29.25 5.18
C ASP A 344 0.16 -27.73 5.14
N VAL A 345 -0.93 -26.96 5.09
CA VAL A 345 -0.91 -25.49 5.13
C VAL A 345 -0.10 -24.97 6.32
N ASN A 346 -0.11 -25.65 7.47
CA ASN A 346 0.60 -25.18 8.66
C ASN A 346 2.12 -25.22 8.47
N PHE A 347 2.65 -26.20 7.77
CA PHE A 347 4.09 -26.26 7.44
C PHE A 347 4.53 -24.98 6.71
N HIS A 348 3.75 -24.54 5.72
CA HIS A 348 4.04 -23.34 4.96
C HIS A 348 3.79 -22.05 5.75
N LEU A 349 2.79 -22.03 6.64
CA LEU A 349 2.57 -20.91 7.55
C LEU A 349 3.71 -20.75 8.57
N HIS A 350 4.28 -21.85 9.05
CA HIS A 350 5.48 -21.81 9.90
C HIS A 350 6.66 -21.21 9.15
N TYR A 351 6.92 -21.66 7.93
CA TYR A 351 7.94 -21.05 7.06
C TYR A 351 7.73 -19.54 6.87
N VAL A 352 6.49 -19.11 6.62
CA VAL A 352 6.16 -17.68 6.49
C VAL A 352 6.42 -16.92 7.79
N GLY A 353 6.10 -17.52 8.94
CA GLY A 353 6.40 -16.96 10.24
C GLY A 353 7.89 -16.70 10.44
N ASP A 354 8.71 -17.72 10.21
CA ASP A 354 10.17 -17.65 10.35
C ASP A 354 10.77 -16.64 9.36
N PHE A 355 10.34 -16.70 8.10
CA PHE A 355 10.75 -15.76 7.05
C PHE A 355 10.42 -14.31 7.43
N SER A 356 9.21 -14.05 7.93
CA SER A 356 8.76 -12.70 8.27
C SER A 356 9.48 -12.17 9.52
N GLN A 357 9.75 -13.03 10.50
CA GLN A 357 10.55 -12.67 11.68
C GLN A 357 11.98 -12.31 11.28
N GLU A 358 12.62 -13.11 10.44
CA GLU A 358 13.97 -12.83 9.96
C GLU A 358 14.02 -11.53 9.13
N LEU A 359 13.03 -11.32 8.26
CA LEU A 359 12.89 -10.09 7.48
C LEU A 359 12.80 -8.85 8.38
N LEU A 360 11.98 -8.90 9.42
CA LEU A 360 11.85 -7.82 10.39
C LEU A 360 13.10 -7.67 11.27
N ARG A 361 13.79 -8.77 11.61
CA ARG A 361 15.04 -8.76 12.39
C ARG A 361 16.16 -8.00 11.69
N ARG A 362 16.16 -7.96 10.35
CA ARG A 362 17.07 -7.13 9.55
C ARG A 362 16.84 -5.62 9.70
N GLY A 363 15.78 -5.20 10.40
CA GLY A 363 15.51 -3.80 10.73
C GLY A 363 15.23 -2.91 9.51
N PRO A 364 14.32 -3.29 8.60
CA PRO A 364 13.91 -2.38 7.53
C PRO A 364 13.36 -1.08 8.14
N GLU A 365 13.80 0.06 7.60
CA GLU A 365 13.33 1.39 8.03
C GLU A 365 12.24 1.94 7.11
N THR A 366 12.15 1.43 5.88
CA THR A 366 11.22 1.87 4.83
C THR A 366 10.65 0.69 4.05
N VAL A 367 9.53 0.89 3.36
CA VAL A 367 8.93 -0.12 2.47
C VAL A 367 9.91 -0.58 1.38
N THR A 368 10.73 0.32 0.85
CA THR A 368 11.79 -0.02 -0.11
C THR A 368 12.81 -0.97 0.50
N SER A 369 13.35 -0.64 1.69
CA SER A 369 14.31 -1.52 2.38
C SER A 369 13.70 -2.87 2.79
N LEU A 370 12.40 -2.90 3.10
CA LEU A 370 11.66 -4.13 3.34
C LEU A 370 11.66 -5.03 2.10
N GLY A 371 11.41 -4.45 0.91
CA GLY A 371 11.48 -5.15 -0.36
C GLY A 371 12.89 -5.68 -0.69
N GLU A 372 13.92 -4.86 -0.48
CA GLU A 372 15.33 -5.24 -0.69
C GLU A 372 15.75 -6.41 0.21
N HIS A 373 15.44 -6.34 1.51
CA HIS A 373 15.72 -7.42 2.45
C HIS A 373 14.97 -8.70 2.08
N ALA A 374 13.72 -8.60 1.63
CA ALA A 374 12.94 -9.74 1.19
C ALA A 374 13.54 -10.40 -0.06
N TYR A 375 14.01 -9.61 -1.02
CA TYR A 375 14.70 -10.13 -2.21
C TYR A 375 16.00 -10.85 -1.85
N GLN A 376 16.77 -10.32 -0.91
CA GLN A 376 17.99 -10.96 -0.43
C GLN A 376 17.70 -12.31 0.25
N LEU A 377 16.63 -12.40 1.05
CA LEU A 377 16.24 -13.64 1.73
C LEU A 377 15.68 -14.71 0.78
N GLN A 378 15.05 -14.31 -0.32
CA GLN A 378 14.49 -15.25 -1.32
C GLN A 378 15.57 -15.84 -2.24
N ASN A 379 16.77 -15.26 -2.27
CA ASN A 379 17.93 -15.74 -3.03
C ASN A 379 19.02 -16.35 -2.12
N TRP A 380 18.64 -16.76 -0.90
CA TRP A 380 19.53 -17.39 0.08
C TRP A 380 19.41 -18.91 0.10
#